data_AF-A0A533WYP8-F1
#
_entry.id   AF-A0A533WYP8-F1
#
_cell.length_a   1.000
_cell.length_b   1.000
_cell.length_c   1.000
_cell.angle_alpha   90.00
_cell.angle_beta   90.00
_cell.angle_gamma   90.00
#
_symmetry.space_group_name_H-M   'P 1'
#
loop_
_entity.id
_entity.type
_entity.pdbx_description
1 polymer ?
#
loop_
_entity_poly.entity_id
_entity_poly.type
_entity_poly.pdbx_seq_one_letter_code
_entity_poly.pdbx_strand_id
1 'polypeptide(L)'
;MKYFSGHGIDVNEDSSYERIKRLALALQDKAGVDYRWKGVYDPSTHKIELPEHETLFCLYAWYWSVPEARPSFHEIFVKTLGKRDGSEAEKLRELEATLPSDKGKLLYMNKDVAEDIFKFYEKYMRTPLRRDLGKGAKGRTVSRYLTSDELDLVLKVGRYDDEGQEKRAQEIASKLLKWLDQITTGRVLNDIEKVFAEHEESSEHMKNPEELEGGRRDLCMHASEYVELVV
;
A
#
# COMPACT_ATOMS: atom_id res chain seq x y z
N MET A 1 -3.00 -10.03 -10.98
CA MET A 1 -3.76 -11.23 -10.52
C MET A 1 -5.05 -11.52 -11.29
N LYS A 2 -5.90 -10.51 -11.57
CA LYS A 2 -7.12 -10.70 -12.37
C LYS A 2 -6.86 -11.23 -13.80
N TYR A 3 -5.73 -10.87 -14.40
CA TYR A 3 -5.31 -11.38 -15.70
C TYR A 3 -5.14 -12.90 -15.68
N PHE A 4 -4.36 -13.43 -14.74
CA PHE A 4 -4.08 -14.85 -14.60
C PHE A 4 -5.35 -15.67 -14.31
N SER A 5 -6.20 -15.20 -13.39
CA SER A 5 -7.50 -15.84 -13.12
C SER A 5 -8.44 -15.80 -14.31
N GLY A 6 -8.45 -14.71 -15.08
CA GLY A 6 -9.17 -14.61 -16.36
C GLY A 6 -8.69 -15.57 -17.45
N HIS A 7 -7.47 -16.10 -17.32
CA HIS A 7 -6.87 -17.11 -18.21
C HIS A 7 -6.80 -18.49 -17.54
N GLY A 8 -7.60 -18.74 -16.50
CA GLY A 8 -7.73 -20.06 -15.88
C GLY A 8 -6.64 -20.44 -14.87
N ILE A 9 -5.72 -19.53 -14.55
CA ILE A 9 -4.73 -19.71 -13.48
C ILE A 9 -5.37 -19.21 -12.18
N ASP A 10 -5.79 -20.13 -11.30
CA ASP A 10 -6.55 -19.81 -10.09
C ASP A 10 -5.70 -19.09 -9.02
N VAL A 11 -5.54 -17.78 -9.19
CA VAL A 11 -4.77 -16.88 -8.33
C VAL A 11 -5.47 -15.54 -8.14
N ASN A 12 -5.32 -15.00 -6.93
CA ASN A 12 -5.92 -13.74 -6.50
C ASN A 12 -4.97 -12.99 -5.55
N GLU A 13 -5.37 -11.79 -5.12
CA GLU A 13 -4.57 -10.97 -4.21
C GLU A 13 -4.33 -11.63 -2.85
N ASP A 14 -5.10 -12.64 -2.45
CA ASP A 14 -4.88 -13.36 -1.18
C ASP A 14 -4.02 -14.62 -1.33
N SER A 15 -3.59 -14.95 -2.54
CA SER A 15 -2.83 -16.17 -2.81
C SER A 15 -1.50 -16.15 -2.07
N SER A 16 -1.12 -17.28 -1.48
CA SER A 16 0.18 -17.40 -0.80
C SER A 16 1.30 -17.70 -1.80
N TYR A 17 2.54 -17.36 -1.44
CA TYR A 17 3.71 -17.68 -2.27
C TYR A 17 3.79 -19.19 -2.57
N GLU A 18 3.54 -20.05 -1.57
CA GLU A 18 3.54 -21.51 -1.76
C GLU A 18 2.47 -22.02 -2.74
N ARG A 19 1.36 -21.29 -2.89
CA ARG A 19 0.34 -21.60 -3.90
C ARG A 19 0.83 -21.20 -5.29
N ILE A 20 1.40 -20.01 -5.41
CA ILE A 20 1.92 -19.46 -6.68
C ILE A 20 3.08 -20.29 -7.20
N LYS A 21 4.03 -20.63 -6.32
CA LYS A 21 5.13 -21.54 -6.61
C LYS A 21 4.62 -22.89 -7.13
N ARG A 22 3.62 -23.50 -6.47
CA ARG A 22 3.05 -24.78 -6.93
C ARG A 22 2.44 -24.69 -8.34
N LEU A 23 1.71 -23.61 -8.62
CA LEU A 23 1.12 -23.40 -9.94
C LEU A 23 2.19 -23.18 -11.01
N ALA A 24 3.21 -22.39 -10.72
CA ALA A 24 4.31 -22.13 -11.65
C ALA A 24 5.14 -23.40 -11.92
N LEU A 25 5.43 -24.19 -10.89
CA LEU A 25 6.11 -25.48 -11.04
C LEU A 25 5.31 -26.47 -11.91
N ALA A 26 3.98 -26.47 -11.81
CA ALA A 26 3.11 -27.31 -12.64
C ALA A 26 3.11 -26.87 -14.12
N LEU A 27 3.13 -25.56 -14.39
CA LEU A 27 3.27 -25.03 -15.75
C LEU A 27 4.66 -25.35 -16.34
N GLN A 28 5.69 -25.34 -15.52
CA GLN A 28 7.05 -25.69 -15.93
C GLN A 28 7.25 -27.19 -16.18
N ASP A 29 6.54 -28.04 -15.44
CA ASP A 29 6.49 -29.49 -15.70
C ASP A 29 5.93 -29.75 -17.09
N LYS A 30 4.79 -29.11 -17.38
CA LYS A 30 4.15 -29.12 -18.70
C LYS A 30 5.09 -28.59 -19.79
N ALA A 31 5.97 -27.65 -19.48
CA ALA A 31 6.97 -27.09 -20.41
C ALA A 31 8.25 -27.94 -20.58
N GLY A 32 8.39 -29.04 -19.83
CA GLY A 32 9.54 -29.95 -19.90
C GLY A 32 10.85 -29.41 -19.30
N VAL A 33 10.75 -28.47 -18.35
CA VAL A 33 11.90 -27.81 -17.70
C VAL A 33 12.62 -28.77 -16.74
N ASP A 34 13.96 -28.74 -16.71
CA ASP A 34 14.74 -29.49 -15.71
C ASP A 34 14.90 -28.66 -14.42
N TYR A 35 14.25 -29.10 -13.34
CA TYR A 35 14.20 -28.43 -12.04
C TYR A 35 15.56 -28.25 -11.33
N ARG A 36 16.66 -28.80 -11.88
CA ARG A 36 18.02 -28.67 -11.32
C ARG A 36 18.71 -27.35 -11.66
N TRP A 37 18.10 -26.49 -12.49
CA TRP A 37 18.68 -25.22 -12.92
C TRP A 37 18.38 -24.10 -11.91
N LYS A 38 19.40 -23.31 -11.53
CA LYS A 38 19.27 -22.18 -10.58
C LYS A 38 18.36 -21.04 -11.06
N GLY A 39 17.91 -21.06 -12.32
CA GLY A 39 16.98 -20.11 -12.92
C GLY A 39 15.60 -20.74 -13.11
N VAL A 40 14.97 -21.16 -12.00
CA VAL A 40 13.74 -21.97 -11.97
C VAL A 40 12.58 -21.36 -12.77
N TYR A 41 12.68 -20.13 -13.25
CA TYR A 41 11.59 -19.43 -13.94
C TYR A 41 12.04 -18.63 -15.18
N ASP A 42 13.22 -18.92 -15.73
CA ASP A 42 13.70 -18.29 -16.97
C ASP A 42 13.00 -18.93 -18.19
N PRO A 43 12.17 -18.18 -18.94
CA PRO A 43 11.45 -18.69 -20.11
C PRO A 43 12.35 -19.24 -21.21
N SER A 44 13.62 -18.81 -21.28
CA SER A 44 14.59 -19.30 -22.26
C SER A 44 15.02 -20.76 -22.03
N THR A 45 14.64 -21.33 -20.88
CA THR A 45 14.93 -22.73 -20.51
C THR A 45 13.80 -23.71 -20.86
N HIS A 46 12.67 -23.20 -21.37
CA HIS A 46 11.51 -24.02 -21.73
C HIS A 46 11.81 -24.88 -22.97
N LYS A 47 11.50 -26.18 -22.90
CA LYS A 47 11.61 -27.10 -24.05
C LYS A 47 10.37 -27.09 -24.94
N ILE A 48 9.25 -26.69 -24.36
CA ILE A 48 7.96 -26.53 -25.02
C ILE A 48 7.53 -25.08 -24.81
N GLU A 49 7.12 -24.43 -25.88
CA GLU A 49 6.60 -23.06 -25.82
C GLU A 49 5.30 -23.04 -25.01
N LEU A 50 5.31 -22.31 -23.90
CA LEU A 50 4.11 -22.06 -23.11
C LEU A 50 3.33 -20.90 -23.73
N PRO A 51 1.99 -20.90 -23.65
CA PRO A 51 1.19 -19.71 -23.89
C PRO A 51 1.74 -18.50 -23.14
N GLU A 52 1.65 -17.32 -23.76
CA GLU A 52 2.20 -16.07 -23.23
C GLU A 52 1.80 -15.85 -21.75
N HIS A 53 0.52 -15.97 -21.42
CA HIS A 53 0.01 -15.81 -20.04
C HIS A 53 0.61 -16.81 -19.03
N GLU A 54 0.92 -18.04 -19.43
CA GLU A 54 1.57 -19.05 -18.57
C GLU A 54 3.06 -18.70 -18.37
N THR A 55 3.75 -18.24 -19.42
CA THR A 55 5.13 -17.73 -19.35
C THR A 55 5.22 -16.52 -18.40
N LEU A 56 4.27 -15.59 -18.52
CA LEU A 56 4.18 -14.40 -17.68
C LEU A 56 3.88 -14.76 -16.22
N PHE A 57 3.08 -15.79 -15.98
CA PHE A 57 2.83 -16.27 -14.62
C PHE A 57 4.08 -16.89 -13.98
N CYS A 58 4.88 -17.64 -14.75
CA CYS A 58 6.16 -18.17 -14.29
C CYS A 58 7.14 -17.04 -13.92
N LEU A 59 7.22 -15.98 -14.74
CA LEU A 59 8.01 -14.78 -14.42
C LEU A 59 7.50 -14.09 -13.15
N TYR A 60 6.18 -13.95 -12.97
CA TYR A 60 5.60 -13.40 -11.75
C TYR A 60 5.98 -14.22 -10.50
N ALA A 61 5.90 -15.55 -10.58
CA ALA A 61 6.31 -16.44 -9.48
C ALA A 61 7.81 -16.32 -9.16
N TRP A 62 8.65 -16.09 -10.17
CA TRP A 62 10.07 -15.81 -10.00
C TRP A 62 10.33 -14.55 -9.21
N TYR A 63 9.70 -13.44 -9.59
CA TYR A 63 9.86 -12.17 -8.90
C TYR A 63 9.45 -12.29 -7.42
N TRP A 64 8.47 -13.13 -7.11
CA TRP A 64 8.05 -13.40 -5.73
C TRP A 64 9.05 -14.28 -4.96
N SER A 65 9.91 -15.02 -5.66
CA SER A 65 10.96 -15.82 -5.03
C SER A 65 12.16 -15.00 -4.54
N VAL A 66 12.27 -13.73 -4.98
CA VAL A 66 13.29 -12.79 -4.51
C VAL A 66 12.84 -12.22 -3.14
N PRO A 67 13.70 -12.14 -2.10
CA PRO A 67 13.28 -12.15 -0.69
C PRO A 67 12.61 -10.89 -0.13
N GLU A 68 12.08 -10.00 -0.96
CA GLU A 68 11.93 -8.60 -0.58
C GLU A 68 10.45 -8.17 -0.49
N ALA A 69 9.60 -8.54 -1.46
CA ALA A 69 8.16 -8.32 -1.38
C ALA A 69 7.40 -9.19 -2.38
N ARG A 70 6.06 -9.16 -2.30
CA ARG A 70 5.21 -9.58 -3.41
C ARG A 70 5.53 -8.73 -4.65
N PRO A 71 5.62 -9.30 -5.87
CA PRO A 71 5.97 -8.55 -7.08
C PRO A 71 5.07 -7.34 -7.33
N SER A 72 3.80 -7.45 -6.95
CA SER A 72 2.85 -6.34 -7.06
C SER A 72 3.22 -5.15 -6.19
N PHE A 73 3.93 -5.34 -5.08
CA PHE A 73 4.39 -4.27 -4.21
C PHE A 73 5.85 -3.91 -4.44
N HIS A 74 6.51 -4.51 -5.43
CA HIS A 74 7.95 -4.32 -5.66
C HIS A 74 8.31 -2.85 -5.87
N GLU A 75 7.55 -2.12 -6.67
CA GLU A 75 7.82 -0.69 -6.91
C GLU A 75 7.75 0.12 -5.61
N ILE A 76 6.74 -0.11 -4.78
CA ILE A 76 6.59 0.58 -3.49
C ILE A 76 7.68 0.16 -2.50
N PHE A 77 8.01 -1.12 -2.45
CA PHE A 77 9.04 -1.65 -1.56
C PHE A 77 10.44 -1.14 -1.92
N VAL A 78 10.79 -1.12 -3.20
CA VAL A 78 12.05 -0.57 -3.71
C VAL A 78 12.18 0.91 -3.36
N LYS A 79 11.12 1.70 -3.57
CA LYS A 79 11.07 3.12 -3.16
C LYS A 79 11.22 3.31 -1.65
N THR A 80 10.56 2.45 -0.87
CA THR A 80 10.64 2.47 0.61
C THR A 80 12.04 2.12 1.11
N LEU A 81 12.80 1.31 0.38
CA LEU A 81 14.18 0.97 0.73
C LEU A 81 15.23 1.93 0.15
N GLY A 82 14.83 2.98 -0.56
CA GLY A 82 15.74 3.89 -1.27
C GLY A 82 16.60 3.19 -2.34
N LYS A 83 16.21 1.98 -2.79
CA LYS A 83 16.92 1.23 -3.83
C LYS A 83 16.56 1.83 -5.19
N ARG A 84 17.57 2.10 -6.04
CA ARG A 84 17.37 2.72 -7.37
C ARG A 84 17.18 1.74 -8.52
N ASP A 85 17.25 0.43 -8.26
CA ASP A 85 17.27 -0.57 -9.33
C ASP A 85 15.84 -0.80 -9.87
N GLY A 86 15.37 0.15 -10.70
CA GLY A 86 14.04 0.15 -11.30
C GLY A 86 13.83 -0.85 -12.44
N SER A 87 14.84 -1.65 -12.80
CA SER A 87 14.81 -2.51 -13.99
C SER A 87 13.73 -3.60 -13.93
N GLU A 88 13.31 -4.00 -12.73
CA GLU A 88 12.33 -5.06 -12.51
C GLU A 88 10.91 -4.49 -12.46
N ALA A 89 10.74 -3.32 -11.84
CA ALA A 89 9.49 -2.56 -11.89
C ALA A 89 9.19 -2.10 -13.33
N GLU A 90 10.21 -1.72 -14.10
CA GLU A 90 10.06 -1.34 -15.51
C GLU A 90 9.59 -2.52 -16.37
N LYS A 91 10.19 -3.71 -16.22
CA LYS A 91 9.72 -4.93 -16.88
C LYS A 91 8.27 -5.29 -16.50
N LEU A 92 7.90 -5.11 -15.25
CA LEU A 92 6.51 -5.34 -14.79
C LEU A 92 5.54 -4.27 -15.31
N ARG A 93 5.98 -3.03 -15.51
CA ARG A 93 5.19 -1.96 -16.15
C ARG A 93 5.01 -2.18 -17.64
N GLU A 94 6.07 -2.54 -18.34
CA GLU A 94 6.02 -2.95 -19.75
C GLU A 94 5.05 -4.12 -19.92
N LEU A 95 5.13 -5.09 -19.00
CA LEU A 95 4.21 -6.21 -18.97
C LEU A 95 2.76 -5.81 -18.68
N GLU A 96 2.53 -4.88 -17.75
CA GLU A 96 1.18 -4.36 -17.48
C GLU A 96 0.62 -3.60 -18.69
N ALA A 97 1.46 -2.88 -19.43
CA ALA A 97 1.06 -2.12 -20.62
C ALA A 97 0.62 -2.99 -21.80
N THR A 98 1.03 -4.28 -21.86
CA THR A 98 0.54 -5.22 -22.88
C THR A 98 -0.81 -5.84 -22.53
N LEU A 99 -1.32 -5.61 -21.31
CA LEU A 99 -2.61 -6.15 -20.86
C LEU A 99 -3.77 -5.23 -21.28
N PRO A 100 -4.95 -5.78 -21.58
CA PRO A 100 -6.16 -4.96 -21.77
C PRO A 100 -6.42 -4.10 -20.53
N SER A 101 -6.82 -2.84 -20.73
CA SER A 101 -6.96 -1.82 -19.69
C SER A 101 -7.91 -2.19 -18.54
N ASP A 102 -8.79 -3.16 -18.76
CA ASP A 102 -9.74 -3.71 -17.80
C ASP A 102 -9.29 -5.03 -17.13
N LYS A 103 -8.18 -5.64 -17.58
CA LYS A 103 -7.86 -7.04 -17.27
C LYS A 103 -6.55 -7.31 -16.56
N GLY A 104 -5.68 -6.34 -16.35
CA GLY A 104 -4.36 -6.67 -15.81
C GLY A 104 -3.71 -5.55 -15.04
N LYS A 105 -3.89 -5.57 -13.72
CA LYS A 105 -3.02 -4.84 -12.82
C LYS A 105 -2.03 -5.81 -12.20
N LEU A 106 -0.75 -5.57 -12.44
CA LEU A 106 0.35 -6.38 -11.96
C LEU A 106 1.12 -5.65 -10.87
N LEU A 107 1.20 -4.32 -10.97
CA LEU A 107 1.82 -3.45 -10.00
C LEU A 107 0.78 -2.72 -9.16
N TYR A 108 1.12 -2.56 -7.90
CA TYR A 108 0.49 -1.68 -6.96
C TYR A 108 1.33 -0.40 -6.93
N MET A 109 0.77 0.66 -7.48
CA MET A 109 1.43 1.95 -7.69
C MET A 109 1.04 2.94 -6.59
N ASN A 110 1.76 4.06 -6.50
CA ASN A 110 1.44 5.15 -5.57
C ASN A 110 -0.02 5.63 -5.70
N LYS A 111 -0.56 5.66 -6.93
CA LYS A 111 -1.96 6.02 -7.19
C LYS A 111 -2.96 5.08 -6.51
N ASP A 112 -2.61 3.81 -6.43
CA ASP A 112 -3.47 2.78 -5.86
C ASP A 112 -3.46 2.83 -4.35
N VAL A 113 -2.28 3.03 -3.77
CA VAL A 113 -2.13 3.37 -2.35
C VAL A 113 -2.96 4.60 -2.01
N ALA A 114 -2.87 5.66 -2.83
CA ALA A 114 -3.62 6.88 -2.63
C ALA A 114 -5.15 6.67 -2.70
N GLU A 115 -5.60 5.82 -3.63
CA GLU A 115 -7.02 5.46 -3.76
C GLU A 115 -7.52 4.69 -2.54
N ASP A 116 -6.75 3.73 -2.05
CA ASP A 116 -7.11 2.93 -0.87
C ASP A 116 -7.10 3.75 0.42
N ILE A 117 -6.11 4.63 0.61
CA ILE A 117 -6.09 5.59 1.73
C ILE A 117 -7.31 6.51 1.66
N PHE A 118 -7.61 7.07 0.48
CA PHE A 118 -8.81 7.89 0.28
C PHE A 118 -10.09 7.12 0.64
N LYS A 119 -10.25 5.89 0.13
CA LYS A 119 -11.41 5.03 0.44
C LYS A 119 -11.52 4.73 1.92
N PHE A 120 -10.39 4.52 2.61
CA PHE A 120 -10.36 4.31 4.05
C PHE A 120 -10.95 5.54 4.79
N TYR A 121 -10.43 6.73 4.51
CA TYR A 121 -10.94 7.97 5.12
C TYR A 121 -12.41 8.21 4.75
N GLU A 122 -12.79 8.01 3.50
CA GLU A 122 -14.16 8.19 3.04
C GLU A 122 -15.14 7.26 3.77
N LYS A 123 -14.82 5.97 3.84
CA LYS A 123 -15.71 4.93 4.35
C LYS A 123 -15.79 4.91 5.88
N TYR A 124 -14.66 5.06 6.56
CA TYR A 124 -14.58 4.85 8.00
C TYR A 124 -14.61 6.14 8.82
N MET A 125 -14.25 7.29 8.24
CA MET A 125 -14.20 8.56 8.97
C MET A 125 -15.24 9.55 8.45
N ARG A 126 -15.12 9.95 7.18
CA ARG A 126 -15.90 11.04 6.57
C ARG A 126 -17.39 10.74 6.52
N THR A 127 -17.77 9.60 5.94
CA THR A 127 -19.18 9.22 5.77
C THR A 127 -19.88 9.00 7.12
N PRO A 128 -19.29 8.23 8.06
CA PRO A 128 -19.88 8.06 9.39
C PRO A 128 -20.00 9.37 10.16
N LEU A 129 -18.94 10.20 10.19
CA LEU A 129 -18.96 11.48 10.90
C LEU A 129 -20.01 12.44 10.33
N ARG A 130 -20.08 12.59 9.00
CA ARG A 130 -21.12 13.40 8.34
C ARG A 130 -22.52 12.94 8.70
N ARG A 131 -22.77 11.64 8.65
CA ARG A 131 -24.07 11.06 8.99
C ARG A 131 -24.43 11.34 10.45
N ASP A 132 -23.48 11.16 11.36
CA ASP A 132 -23.72 11.32 12.79
C ASP A 132 -23.96 12.80 13.13
N LEU A 133 -23.17 13.72 12.58
CA LEU A 133 -23.42 15.17 12.71
C LEU A 133 -24.77 15.58 12.09
N GLY A 134 -25.11 15.06 10.91
CA GLY A 134 -26.40 15.35 10.25
C GLY A 134 -27.63 14.84 11.01
N LYS A 135 -27.45 13.83 11.88
CA LYS A 135 -28.49 13.31 12.78
C LYS A 135 -28.53 14.03 14.14
N GLY A 136 -27.67 15.02 14.36
CA GLY A 136 -27.53 15.69 15.65
C GLY A 136 -26.94 14.77 16.74
N ALA A 137 -26.02 13.87 16.36
CA ALA A 137 -25.36 12.99 17.31
C ALA A 137 -24.65 13.78 18.41
N LYS A 138 -24.81 13.31 19.66
CA LYS A 138 -24.34 13.98 20.87
C LYS A 138 -23.00 13.46 21.39
N GLY A 139 -22.35 14.27 22.24
CA GLY A 139 -21.09 14.05 22.96
C GLY A 139 -20.40 12.70 22.70
N ARG A 140 -20.80 11.64 23.40
CA ARG A 140 -20.15 10.31 23.35
C ARG A 140 -20.07 9.67 21.95
N THR A 141 -20.97 10.01 21.04
CA THR A 141 -20.94 9.51 19.66
C THR A 141 -19.90 10.27 18.84
N VAL A 142 -19.83 11.58 19.02
CA VAL A 142 -18.89 12.48 18.34
C VAL A 142 -17.46 12.29 18.85
N SER A 143 -17.30 12.05 20.15
CA SER A 143 -16.01 11.80 20.79
C SER A 143 -15.26 10.58 20.24
N ARG A 144 -15.93 9.65 19.56
CA ARG A 144 -15.29 8.47 18.95
C ARG A 144 -14.40 8.80 17.75
N TYR A 145 -14.57 9.98 17.19
CA TYR A 145 -13.78 10.47 16.06
C TYR A 145 -12.61 11.35 16.49
N LEU A 146 -12.50 11.66 17.79
CA LEU A 146 -11.49 12.55 18.34
C LEU A 146 -10.25 11.76 18.77
N THR A 147 -9.08 12.35 18.57
CA THR A 147 -7.82 11.83 19.12
C THR A 147 -7.76 12.02 20.64
N SER A 148 -6.79 11.38 21.30
CA SER A 148 -6.57 11.57 22.75
C SER A 148 -6.36 13.04 23.13
N ASP A 149 -5.58 13.77 22.32
CA ASP A 149 -5.29 15.18 22.57
C ASP A 149 -6.53 16.07 22.40
N GLU A 150 -7.37 15.75 21.41
CA GLU A 150 -8.64 16.45 21.19
C GLU A 150 -9.65 16.16 22.30
N LEU A 151 -9.68 14.93 22.82
CA LEU A 151 -10.48 14.57 23.99
C LEU A 151 -10.05 15.34 25.23
N ASP A 152 -8.74 15.49 25.45
CA ASP A 152 -8.20 16.30 26.55
C ASP A 152 -8.63 17.77 26.45
N LEU A 153 -8.70 18.32 25.23
CA LEU A 153 -9.22 19.67 25.01
C LEU A 153 -10.71 19.78 25.35
N VAL A 154 -11.52 18.77 25.07
CA VAL A 154 -12.94 18.74 25.46
C VAL A 154 -13.07 18.65 26.98
N LEU A 155 -12.30 17.78 27.62
CA LEU A 155 -12.34 17.56 29.08
C LEU A 155 -11.85 18.79 29.87
N LYS A 156 -10.94 19.59 29.30
CA LYS A 156 -10.45 20.85 29.88
C LYS A 156 -11.50 21.96 29.92
N VAL A 157 -12.54 21.95 29.07
CA VAL A 157 -13.61 22.97 29.07
C VAL A 157 -14.44 22.91 30.36
N GLY A 158 -14.42 21.80 31.09
CA GLY A 158 -14.70 21.82 32.52
C GLY A 158 -15.42 20.58 33.01
N ARG A 159 -15.09 20.10 34.21
CA ARG A 159 -15.73 18.96 34.90
C ARG A 159 -17.22 19.16 35.25
N TYR A 160 -17.80 20.33 34.99
CA TYR A 160 -19.16 20.72 35.41
C TYR A 160 -19.97 21.49 34.35
N ASP A 161 -19.48 21.58 33.10
CA ASP A 161 -20.16 22.28 32.00
C ASP A 161 -20.40 21.32 30.83
N ASP A 162 -21.43 20.48 30.96
CA ASP A 162 -21.79 19.48 29.95
C ASP A 162 -22.18 20.14 28.61
N GLU A 163 -22.80 21.33 28.66
CA GLU A 163 -23.18 22.08 27.46
C GLU A 163 -21.94 22.66 26.75
N GLY A 164 -20.98 23.19 27.50
CA GLY A 164 -19.68 23.62 26.99
C GLY A 164 -18.85 22.48 26.41
N GLN A 165 -18.84 21.32 27.06
CA GLN A 165 -18.17 20.12 26.52
C GLN A 165 -18.82 19.64 25.21
N GLU A 166 -20.16 19.60 25.16
CA GLU A 166 -20.89 19.20 23.97
C GLU A 166 -20.63 20.16 22.81
N LYS A 167 -20.72 21.47 23.05
CA LYS A 167 -20.40 22.48 22.05
C LYS A 167 -18.96 22.35 21.55
N ARG A 168 -17.99 22.12 22.45
CA ARG A 168 -16.58 21.94 22.06
C ARG A 168 -16.37 20.69 21.22
N ALA A 169 -16.98 19.57 21.59
CA ALA A 169 -16.89 18.33 20.81
C ALA A 169 -17.48 18.52 19.41
N GLN A 170 -18.61 19.21 19.28
CA GLN A 170 -19.23 19.54 18.00
C GLN A 170 -18.35 20.46 17.13
N GLU A 171 -17.70 21.45 17.74
CA GLU A 171 -16.77 22.34 17.04
C GLU A 171 -15.56 21.59 16.47
N ILE A 172 -14.94 20.71 17.27
CA ILE A 172 -13.80 19.91 16.82
C ILE A 172 -14.22 18.94 15.72
N ALA A 173 -15.33 18.22 15.91
CA ALA A 173 -15.86 17.31 14.91
C ALA A 173 -16.25 17.99 13.60
N SER A 174 -16.78 19.21 13.66
CA SER A 174 -17.07 20.00 12.46
C SER A 174 -15.80 20.43 11.73
N LYS A 175 -14.73 20.76 12.46
CA LYS A 175 -13.41 21.05 11.88
C LYS A 175 -12.80 19.81 11.26
N LEU A 176 -12.87 18.67 11.95
CA LEU A 176 -12.42 17.38 11.45
C LEU A 176 -13.15 17.00 10.16
N LEU A 177 -14.48 17.15 10.11
CA LEU A 177 -15.24 16.88 8.89
C LEU A 177 -14.81 17.80 7.73
N LYS A 178 -14.59 19.09 8.01
CA LYS A 178 -14.07 20.02 6.99
C LYS A 178 -12.70 19.59 6.47
N TRP A 179 -11.81 19.11 7.34
CA TRP A 179 -10.51 18.58 6.93
C TRP A 179 -10.68 17.29 6.08
N LEU A 180 -11.48 16.33 6.56
CA LEU A 180 -11.81 15.10 5.82
C LEU A 180 -12.44 15.37 4.44
N ASP A 181 -13.18 16.47 4.30
CA ASP A 181 -13.79 16.89 3.03
C ASP A 181 -12.79 17.37 1.99
N GLN A 182 -11.61 17.78 2.42
CA GLN A 182 -10.55 18.20 1.52
C GLN A 182 -9.64 17.04 1.10
N ILE A 183 -9.79 15.85 1.70
CA ILE A 183 -9.02 14.66 1.31
C ILE A 183 -9.53 14.19 -0.05
N THR A 184 -8.63 14.11 -1.02
CA THR A 184 -8.88 13.56 -2.34
C THR A 184 -7.75 12.62 -2.71
N THR A 185 -8.00 11.66 -3.61
CA THR A 185 -6.96 10.77 -4.13
C THR A 185 -5.75 11.54 -4.67
N GLY A 186 -5.98 12.68 -5.33
CA GLY A 186 -4.89 13.52 -5.85
C GLY A 186 -4.03 14.15 -4.76
N ARG A 187 -4.62 14.62 -3.65
CA ARG A 187 -3.85 15.19 -2.53
C ARG A 187 -3.05 14.12 -1.80
N VAL A 188 -3.64 12.94 -1.58
CA VAL A 188 -2.93 11.81 -0.98
C VAL A 188 -1.78 11.34 -1.88
N LEU A 189 -1.99 11.26 -3.20
CA LEU A 189 -0.94 10.90 -4.15
C LEU A 189 0.23 11.88 -4.08
N ASN A 190 -0.04 13.18 -4.07
CA ASN A 190 0.99 14.21 -3.95
C ASN A 190 1.79 14.09 -2.64
N ASP A 191 1.12 13.77 -1.53
CA ASP A 191 1.78 13.52 -0.25
C ASP A 191 2.69 12.28 -0.29
N ILE A 192 2.22 11.18 -0.90
CA ILE A 192 3.04 9.96 -1.11
C ILE A 192 4.28 10.27 -1.96
N GLU A 193 4.10 10.97 -3.07
CA GLU A 193 5.20 11.34 -3.97
C GLU A 193 6.22 12.24 -3.28
N LYS A 194 5.75 13.21 -2.49
CA LYS A 194 6.61 14.09 -1.70
C LYS A 194 7.39 13.31 -0.65
N VAL A 195 6.74 12.42 0.10
CA VAL A 195 7.38 11.59 1.13
C VAL A 195 8.45 10.68 0.51
N PHE A 196 8.16 10.04 -0.63
CA PHE A 196 9.17 9.24 -1.32
C PHE A 196 10.30 10.09 -1.90
N ALA A 197 10.02 11.26 -2.47
CA ALA A 197 11.07 12.16 -2.94
C ALA A 197 11.99 12.61 -1.80
N GLU A 198 11.43 12.97 -0.64
CA GLU A 198 12.22 13.31 0.55
C GLU A 198 13.08 12.12 1.01
N HIS A 199 12.51 10.92 1.03
CA HIS A 199 13.24 9.70 1.39
C HIS A 199 14.38 9.37 0.40
N GLU A 200 14.14 9.51 -0.89
CA GLU A 200 15.10 9.21 -1.96
C GLU A 200 16.21 10.27 -2.09
N GLU A 201 15.90 11.55 -1.87
CA GLU A 201 16.85 12.67 -1.95
C GLU A 201 17.70 12.78 -0.68
N SER A 202 17.13 12.47 0.49
CA SER A 202 17.79 12.65 1.78
C SER A 202 18.62 11.44 2.19
N SER A 203 19.59 11.07 1.34
CA SER A 203 20.52 9.96 1.58
C SER A 203 21.45 10.14 2.80
N GLU A 204 21.43 11.28 3.50
CA GLU A 204 22.37 11.57 4.59
C GLU A 204 22.03 10.87 5.92
N HIS A 205 20.75 10.71 6.28
CA HIS A 205 20.39 9.98 7.51
C HIS A 205 20.43 8.45 7.33
N MET A 206 20.33 7.94 6.10
CA MET A 206 20.67 6.54 5.78
C MET A 206 22.18 6.25 5.90
N LYS A 207 23.03 7.29 5.90
CA LYS A 207 24.50 7.17 6.07
C LYS A 207 24.95 7.25 7.53
N ASN A 208 24.14 7.83 8.42
CA ASN A 208 24.47 8.06 9.83
C ASN A 208 23.48 7.31 10.75
N PRO A 209 23.61 5.99 10.92
CA PRO A 209 22.85 5.24 11.91
C PRO A 209 22.99 5.86 13.30
N GLU A 210 21.86 6.10 13.98
CA GLU A 210 21.89 6.25 15.43
C GLU A 210 22.08 4.87 16.07
N GLU A 211 23.20 4.69 16.79
CA GLU A 211 23.37 3.52 17.65
C GLU A 211 22.51 3.67 18.90
N LEU A 212 21.40 2.90 18.98
CA LEU A 212 20.59 2.79 20.19
C LEU A 212 21.01 1.55 21.01
N GLU A 213 20.81 1.60 22.33
CA GLU A 213 21.01 0.44 23.22
C GLU A 213 20.11 -0.72 22.77
N GLY A 214 20.70 -1.76 22.19
CA GLY A 214 19.98 -2.92 21.61
C GLY A 214 20.32 -3.21 20.15
N GLY A 215 21.11 -2.36 19.50
CA GLY A 215 21.63 -2.57 18.15
C GLY A 215 21.21 -1.48 17.16
N ARG A 216 21.87 -1.48 16.00
CA ARG A 216 21.64 -0.52 14.91
C ARG A 216 20.19 -0.62 14.40
N ARG A 217 19.44 0.47 14.52
CA ARG A 217 18.16 0.67 13.83
C ARG A 217 18.32 1.90 12.94
N ASP A 218 18.55 1.67 11.66
CA ASP A 218 18.48 2.71 10.64
C ASP A 218 17.00 3.07 10.43
N LEU A 219 16.40 3.80 11.38
CA LEU A 219 14.99 4.23 11.27
C LEU A 219 14.93 5.60 10.62
N CYS A 220 14.31 5.73 9.45
CA CYS A 220 13.94 7.03 8.90
C CYS A 220 12.42 7.24 8.98
N MET A 221 12.03 8.42 9.46
CA MET A 221 10.63 8.80 9.59
C MET A 221 10.34 9.99 8.68
N HIS A 222 9.43 9.81 7.74
CA HIS A 222 8.96 10.86 6.84
C HIS A 222 7.44 10.97 6.99
N ALA A 223 6.95 12.17 7.27
CA ALA A 223 5.54 12.39 7.50
C ALA A 223 5.04 13.60 6.70
N SER A 224 3.81 13.46 6.20
CA SER A 224 3.05 14.49 5.49
C SER A 224 1.69 14.67 6.15
N GLU A 225 0.77 15.39 5.51
CA GLU A 225 -0.56 15.63 6.07
C GLU A 225 -1.39 14.34 6.14
N TYR A 226 -1.21 13.44 5.16
CA TYR A 226 -2.01 12.22 5.04
C TYR A 226 -1.24 10.91 5.18
N VAL A 227 0.09 10.93 5.08
CA VAL A 227 0.92 9.73 5.01
C VAL A 227 2.15 9.84 5.91
N GLU A 228 2.42 8.78 6.65
CA GLU A 228 3.65 8.57 7.40
C GLU A 228 4.34 7.32 6.86
N LEU A 229 5.64 7.44 6.60
CA LEU A 229 6.53 6.38 6.19
C LEU A 229 7.59 6.17 7.27
N VAL A 230 7.65 4.96 7.79
CA VAL A 230 8.68 4.50 8.73
C VAL A 230 9.42 3.35 8.06
N VAL A 231 10.72 3.51 7.87
CA VAL A 231 11.63 2.51 7.28
C VAL A 231 12.63 2.09 8.32
#